data_AF-A0AAW0TLD4-F1
#
_entry.id   AF-A0AAW0TLD4-F1
#
_cell.length_a   1.000
_cell.length_b   1.000
_cell.length_c   1.000
_cell.angle_alpha   90.00
_cell.angle_beta   90.00
_cell.angle_gamma   90.00
#
_symmetry.space_group_name_H-M   'P 1'
#
loop_
_entity.id
_entity.type
_entity.pdbx_description
1 polymer ?
#
loop_
_entity_poly.entity_id
_entity_poly.type
_entity_poly.pdbx_seq_one_letter_code
_entity_poly.pdbx_strand_id
1 'polypeptide(L)'
;MLSCVHPNLFVLFKKLFGVAPPPGDSEADMYNNLSPQWPFVRQRHPAEVQGANHKVRAERITIEGDILSYSEEEEEERVGVYIGEMPISPDHNYFEIEILDMGAQGAICIGLCSAKYPLHKLPGWAVDSVGYHADDGKLYKAWPRGTVFGPRCGGGDRMGCGVKYEQLSPGSDPSSVPVFFTKNGKEIGVVMVHVARGGLFPCVGLAAAGDAVRIVPQLIWPPDEDTHMSVDSMEEEWLRLHDIRLNGQMLEYCGRGKSLLDVGLAQARVPLNTTCHYFEMEIVDPGRSGYITIGLTKKEYPKYRHPGWNRGSIAYHADDGRVFTGKSIGSLFGPRCHKGDIMGCGIIFPRDYVCNYDSEGGSMEEESPEPLECDDLLEHFLHYQQPAVPALSPLYPNRHHRHHHHHHHNHIFTTDSEDDEDEEEEEEDEEDSLEPSRRQHLGGKVQVFFTRNGQMIGRREVELPRGGFFPSISMGSINERVRVNLRPLTG
;
A
#
# COMPACT_ATOMS: atom_id res chain seq x y z
N MET A 1 -4.01 31.56 11.25
CA MET A 1 -5.41 31.85 11.62
C MET A 1 -5.73 31.11 12.91
N LEU A 2 -5.54 31.74 14.06
CA LEU A 2 -5.87 31.19 15.38
C LEU A 2 -6.73 32.23 16.11
N SER A 3 -8.05 32.13 15.98
CA SER A 3 -8.99 32.93 16.80
C SER A 3 -10.43 32.41 16.71
N CYS A 4 -10.77 31.32 17.40
CA CYS A 4 -12.13 31.07 17.88
C CYS A 4 -12.23 29.77 18.68
N VAL A 5 -11.84 29.80 19.96
CA VAL A 5 -12.41 28.89 20.96
C VAL A 5 -13.41 29.70 21.79
N HIS A 6 -14.66 29.24 21.81
CA HIS A 6 -15.81 29.93 22.37
C HIS A 6 -15.68 30.09 23.91
N PRO A 7 -16.01 31.25 24.51
CA PRO A 7 -15.80 31.56 25.94
C PRO A 7 -16.63 30.72 26.94
N ASN A 8 -17.38 29.72 26.48
CA ASN A 8 -18.23 28.90 27.34
C ASN A 8 -17.57 27.58 27.79
N LEU A 9 -16.42 27.19 27.22
CA LEU A 9 -15.70 25.99 27.64
C LEU A 9 -15.05 26.17 29.03
N PHE A 10 -14.62 27.40 29.33
CA PHE A 10 -14.00 27.77 30.61
C PHE A 10 -14.99 27.76 31.80
N VAL A 11 -16.27 28.00 31.54
CA VAL A 11 -17.32 28.00 32.57
C VAL A 11 -17.71 26.56 32.95
N LEU A 12 -17.60 25.62 32.02
CA LEU A 12 -17.87 24.20 32.27
C LEU A 12 -16.76 23.58 33.15
N PHE A 13 -15.51 23.96 32.92
CA PHE A 13 -14.35 23.49 33.71
C PHE A 13 -14.41 23.97 35.17
N LYS A 14 -14.82 25.22 35.41
CA LYS A 14 -14.99 25.76 36.77
C LYS A 14 -16.14 25.15 37.57
N LYS A 15 -17.14 24.56 36.91
CA LYS A 15 -18.28 23.91 37.58
C LYS A 15 -18.01 22.46 37.97
N LEU A 16 -17.11 21.76 37.26
CA LEU A 16 -16.80 20.34 37.51
C LEU A 16 -15.82 20.14 38.67
N PHE A 17 -14.95 21.12 38.94
CA PHE A 17 -13.93 21.03 39.99
C PHE A 17 -14.09 22.18 40.98
N GLY A 18 -15.13 22.09 41.81
CA GLY A 18 -15.42 23.08 42.84
C GLY A 18 -14.42 23.04 43.99
N VAL A 19 -13.40 23.89 43.94
CA VAL A 19 -12.64 24.34 45.12
C VAL A 19 -12.28 25.81 44.91
N ALA A 20 -12.65 26.67 45.85
CA ALA A 20 -12.21 28.07 45.87
C ALA A 20 -10.79 28.16 46.47
N PRO A 21 -9.87 28.96 45.89
CA PRO A 21 -8.51 29.08 46.42
C PRO A 21 -8.50 29.95 47.70
N PRO A 22 -7.60 29.66 48.68
CA PRO A 22 -7.37 30.55 49.80
C PRO A 22 -6.62 31.81 49.35
N PRO A 23 -6.71 32.94 50.08
CA PRO A 23 -6.19 34.20 49.61
C PRO A 23 -4.68 34.29 49.87
N GLY A 24 -3.86 34.50 48.84
CA GLY A 24 -2.46 34.88 49.05
C GLY A 24 -1.48 34.67 47.90
N ASP A 25 -1.71 33.74 46.98
CA ASP A 25 -0.65 33.33 46.03
C ASP A 25 -0.96 33.72 44.58
N SER A 26 0.09 34.09 43.84
CA SER A 26 0.00 34.49 42.43
C SER A 26 -0.14 33.28 41.50
N GLU A 27 -0.81 33.45 40.36
CA GLU A 27 -1.19 32.41 39.39
C GLU A 27 0.02 31.61 38.82
N ALA A 28 1.24 32.10 39.00
CA ALA A 28 2.47 31.45 38.56
C ALA A 28 3.00 30.36 39.52
N ASP A 29 2.64 30.40 40.81
CA ASP A 29 3.21 29.50 41.83
C ASP A 29 2.39 28.21 42.02
N MET A 30 1.20 28.13 41.42
CA MET A 30 0.32 26.94 41.51
C MET A 30 0.78 25.77 40.62
N TYR A 31 1.62 26.02 39.62
CA TYR A 31 2.11 24.99 38.69
C TYR A 31 3.32 24.20 39.21
N ASN A 32 4.00 24.68 40.25
CA ASN A 32 5.29 24.11 40.69
C ASN A 32 5.21 23.18 41.92
N ASN A 33 4.04 22.95 42.52
CA ASN A 33 3.95 22.19 43.79
C ASN A 33 2.78 21.18 43.85
N LEU A 34 2.82 20.16 42.98
CA LEU A 34 2.20 18.86 43.25
C LEU A 34 3.30 17.79 43.39
N SER A 35 3.75 17.64 44.64
CA SER A 35 4.38 16.52 45.38
C SER A 35 5.07 15.31 44.70
N PRO A 36 5.98 14.63 45.45
CA PRO A 36 7.15 13.95 44.91
C PRO A 36 7.08 12.42 45.06
N GLN A 37 6.92 11.70 43.95
CA GLN A 37 7.27 10.27 43.86
C GLN A 37 7.73 9.93 42.43
N TRP A 38 8.91 10.39 42.05
CA TRP A 38 9.70 9.75 41.01
C TRP A 38 11.18 10.04 41.26
N PRO A 39 12.08 9.04 41.26
CA PRO A 39 13.50 9.30 41.39
C PRO A 39 13.94 10.10 40.15
N PHE A 40 14.25 11.37 40.38
CA PHE A 40 14.94 12.25 39.45
C PHE A 40 16.21 11.55 38.95
N VAL A 41 16.13 10.92 37.78
CA VAL A 41 17.29 10.85 36.90
C VAL A 41 17.55 12.29 36.51
N ARG A 42 18.58 12.89 37.10
CA ARG A 42 19.19 14.09 36.55
C ARG A 42 19.55 13.76 35.11
N GLN A 43 18.69 14.12 34.16
CA GLN A 43 19.07 14.26 32.77
C GLN A 43 20.25 15.22 32.78
N ARG A 44 21.46 14.67 32.59
CA ARG A 44 22.50 15.47 31.99
C ARG A 44 21.92 15.84 30.63
N HIS A 45 21.49 17.09 30.50
CA HIS A 45 21.42 17.72 29.18
C HIS A 45 22.67 17.27 28.42
N PRO A 46 22.55 16.60 27.26
CA PRO A 46 23.63 16.65 26.31
C PRO A 46 23.90 18.14 26.14
N ALA A 47 25.12 18.56 26.45
CA ALA A 47 25.53 19.94 26.30
C ALA A 47 24.96 20.49 24.98
N GLU A 48 24.38 21.70 25.03
CA GLU A 48 24.08 22.49 23.84
C GLU A 48 25.19 22.23 22.83
N VAL A 49 24.84 21.58 21.71
CA VAL A 49 25.78 21.40 20.62
C VAL A 49 26.04 22.80 20.09
N GLN A 50 27.10 23.41 20.62
CA GLN A 50 27.63 24.68 20.17
C GLN A 50 27.85 24.59 18.65
N GLY A 51 26.95 25.21 17.89
CA GLY A 51 27.12 25.76 16.55
C GLY A 51 28.13 25.08 15.63
N ALA A 52 28.02 23.76 15.42
CA ALA A 52 28.68 23.14 14.28
C ALA A 52 27.79 23.37 13.06
N ASN A 53 28.07 24.45 12.32
CA ASN A 53 27.39 24.85 11.10
C ASN A 53 27.68 23.83 9.98
N HIS A 54 27.08 22.65 10.07
CA HIS A 54 27.22 21.58 9.08
C HIS A 54 26.43 21.99 7.86
N LYS A 55 27.11 22.35 6.76
CA LYS A 55 26.44 22.60 5.48
C LYS A 55 26.06 21.28 4.83
N VAL A 56 25.02 21.30 3.98
CA VAL A 56 24.70 20.22 3.05
C VAL A 56 25.98 19.71 2.37
N ARG A 57 26.14 18.38 2.33
CA ARG A 57 27.22 17.72 1.59
C ARG A 57 26.61 16.89 0.48
N ALA A 58 27.00 17.15 -0.75
CA ALA A 58 26.55 16.37 -1.90
C ALA A 58 27.68 16.16 -2.91
N GLU A 59 27.67 15.00 -3.57
CA GLU A 59 28.56 14.69 -4.70
C GLU A 59 27.70 13.99 -5.76
N ARG A 60 27.86 14.37 -7.04
CA ARG A 60 27.07 13.85 -8.19
C ARG A 60 25.56 13.96 -8.02
N ILE A 61 25.11 14.97 -7.28
CA ILE A 61 23.69 15.33 -7.14
C ILE A 61 23.54 16.82 -7.42
N THR A 62 22.65 17.13 -8.35
CA THR A 62 22.15 18.49 -8.59
C THR A 62 21.00 18.77 -7.64
N ILE A 63 21.02 19.94 -7.00
CA ILE A 63 20.03 20.35 -6.00
C ILE A 63 19.31 21.59 -6.54
N GLU A 64 18.03 21.44 -6.87
CA GLU A 64 17.15 22.53 -7.33
C GLU A 64 15.95 22.67 -6.41
N GLY A 65 16.06 23.57 -5.42
CA GLY A 65 15.04 23.70 -4.38
C GLY A 65 14.96 22.44 -3.53
N ASP A 66 13.85 21.73 -3.61
CA ASP A 66 13.58 20.45 -2.93
C ASP A 66 13.79 19.23 -3.84
N ILE A 67 14.27 19.42 -5.07
CA ILE A 67 14.53 18.33 -6.01
C ILE A 67 16.02 17.96 -6.00
N LEU A 68 16.29 16.68 -5.85
CA LEU A 68 17.61 16.07 -5.96
C LEU A 68 17.62 15.22 -7.24
N SER A 69 18.56 15.49 -8.14
CA SER A 69 18.71 14.73 -9.39
C SER A 69 20.15 14.23 -9.54
N TYR A 70 20.31 13.03 -10.09
CA TYR A 70 21.62 12.48 -10.39
C TYR A 70 22.32 13.35 -11.46
N SER A 71 23.56 13.73 -11.19
CA SER A 71 24.38 14.50 -12.14
C SER A 71 25.17 13.52 -13.00
N GLU A 72 24.81 13.43 -14.28
CA GLU A 72 25.54 12.63 -15.27
C GLU A 72 26.93 13.24 -15.52
N GLU A 73 28.00 12.45 -15.31
CA GLU A 73 29.36 12.78 -15.74
C GLU A 73 29.88 11.65 -16.66
N GLU A 74 30.65 12.01 -17.69
CA GLU A 74 30.99 11.14 -18.83
C GLU A 74 31.98 9.99 -18.50
N GLU A 75 32.57 9.95 -17.30
CA GLU A 75 33.58 8.94 -16.96
C GLU A 75 33.33 8.30 -15.57
N GLU A 76 32.99 7.01 -15.60
CA GLU A 76 32.78 6.02 -14.52
C GLU A 76 31.34 5.88 -13.93
N GLU A 77 30.91 4.62 -13.79
CA GLU A 77 29.72 4.20 -13.02
C GLU A 77 29.92 4.53 -11.53
N ARG A 78 29.57 5.75 -11.13
CA ARG A 78 29.67 6.24 -9.75
C ARG A 78 28.30 6.58 -9.20
N VAL A 79 28.18 6.59 -7.88
CA VAL A 79 26.95 6.95 -7.19
C VAL A 79 26.96 8.41 -6.76
N GLY A 80 25.79 9.02 -6.69
CA GLY A 80 25.53 10.32 -6.10
C GLY A 80 24.96 10.18 -4.70
N VAL A 81 25.43 11.03 -3.77
CA VAL A 81 24.99 11.01 -2.37
C VAL A 81 24.76 12.43 -1.89
N TYR A 82 23.65 12.62 -1.20
CA TYR A 82 23.25 13.86 -0.52
C TYR A 82 23.16 13.58 0.98
N ILE A 83 23.75 14.46 1.79
CA ILE A 83 23.65 14.46 3.25
C ILE A 83 23.09 15.81 3.68
N GLY A 84 22.00 15.77 4.44
CA GLY A 84 21.30 16.94 4.95
C GLY A 84 22.11 17.79 5.92
N GLU A 85 21.67 19.03 6.12
CA GLU A 85 22.33 20.03 6.96
C GLU A 85 22.27 19.69 8.46
N MET A 86 21.12 19.18 8.91
CA MET A 86 20.81 18.97 10.31
C MET A 86 20.67 17.47 10.64
N PRO A 87 21.15 17.02 11.81
CA PRO A 87 20.87 15.67 12.25
C PRO A 87 19.39 15.49 12.59
N ILE A 88 18.90 14.26 12.45
CA ILE A 88 17.60 13.85 13.00
C ILE A 88 17.60 14.08 14.52
N SER A 89 16.48 14.63 15.01
CA SER A 89 16.29 15.03 16.40
C SER A 89 14.87 14.70 16.86
N PRO A 90 14.56 14.70 18.17
CA PRO A 90 13.20 14.43 18.64
C PRO A 90 12.13 15.36 18.04
N ASP A 91 12.47 16.62 17.78
CA ASP A 91 11.53 17.62 17.21
C ASP A 91 11.39 17.52 15.68
N HIS A 92 12.30 16.79 15.04
CA HIS A 92 12.31 16.55 13.59
C HIS A 92 12.88 15.15 13.36
N ASN A 93 12.06 14.15 13.70
CA ASN A 93 12.47 12.77 13.83
C ASN A 93 12.24 11.95 12.55
N TYR A 94 11.73 12.56 11.49
CA TYR A 94 11.32 11.89 10.26
C TYR A 94 11.55 12.77 9.02
N PHE A 95 11.82 12.14 7.89
CA PHE A 95 11.86 12.83 6.59
C PHE A 95 11.46 11.86 5.47
N GLU A 96 11.00 12.41 4.35
CA GLU A 96 10.56 11.65 3.18
C GLU A 96 11.28 12.06 1.90
N ILE A 97 11.31 11.14 0.95
CA ILE A 97 11.57 11.42 -0.46
C ILE A 97 10.40 10.90 -1.31
N GLU A 98 9.96 11.68 -2.29
CA GLU A 98 9.03 11.25 -3.35
C GLU A 98 9.85 10.93 -4.60
N ILE A 99 9.71 9.71 -5.13
CA ILE A 99 10.41 9.29 -6.34
C ILE A 99 9.76 9.95 -7.56
N LEU A 100 10.49 10.83 -8.25
CA LEU A 100 10.01 11.51 -9.45
C LEU A 100 10.32 10.70 -10.71
N ASP A 101 11.53 10.16 -10.79
CA ASP A 101 12.00 9.32 -11.87
C ASP A 101 13.04 8.32 -11.34
N MET A 102 12.97 7.08 -11.81
CA MET A 102 13.86 5.97 -11.41
C MET A 102 14.97 5.71 -12.43
N GLY A 103 15.13 6.58 -13.42
CA GLY A 103 16.24 6.47 -14.37
C GLY A 103 16.35 5.08 -15.01
N ALA A 104 17.57 4.69 -15.39
CA ALA A 104 17.83 3.42 -16.07
C ALA A 104 17.95 2.21 -15.12
N GLN A 105 18.34 2.40 -13.86
CA GLN A 105 18.61 1.31 -12.91
C GLN A 105 17.77 1.37 -11.63
N GLY A 106 17.15 2.51 -11.29
CA GLY A 106 16.25 2.64 -10.14
C GLY A 106 16.91 2.50 -8.77
N ALA A 107 18.23 2.55 -8.70
CA ALA A 107 19.02 2.38 -7.46
C ALA A 107 19.00 3.68 -6.62
N ILE A 108 17.79 4.09 -6.25
CA ILE A 108 17.48 5.20 -5.34
C ILE A 108 17.40 4.65 -3.91
N CYS A 109 17.95 5.36 -2.94
CA CYS A 109 17.86 4.93 -1.55
C CYS A 109 17.71 6.11 -0.57
N ILE A 110 17.00 5.86 0.52
CA ILE A 110 16.83 6.76 1.66
C ILE A 110 17.48 6.15 2.89
N GLY A 111 18.06 6.98 3.76
CA GLY A 111 18.65 6.47 4.98
C GLY A 111 19.21 7.53 5.91
N LEU A 112 19.99 7.07 6.87
CA LEU A 112 20.69 7.90 7.83
C LEU A 112 22.18 7.59 7.82
N CYS A 113 23.02 8.60 7.98
CA CYS A 113 24.46 8.44 8.02
C CYS A 113 25.14 9.41 8.99
N SER A 114 26.42 9.21 9.28
CA SER A 114 27.21 10.20 10.03
C SER A 114 27.53 11.45 9.20
N ALA A 115 27.80 12.58 9.86
CA ALA A 115 28.20 13.83 9.21
C ALA A 115 29.40 13.69 8.23
N LYS A 116 30.27 12.70 8.47
CA LYS A 116 31.50 12.44 7.71
C LYS A 116 31.39 11.26 6.76
N TYR A 117 30.18 10.78 6.51
CA TYR A 117 29.94 9.66 5.60
C TYR A 117 30.54 9.92 4.20
N PRO A 118 31.14 8.91 3.54
CA PRO A 118 31.69 9.04 2.19
C PRO A 118 30.58 9.26 1.16
N LEU A 119 30.78 10.19 0.23
CA LEU A 119 29.79 10.55 -0.79
C LEU A 119 29.85 9.68 -2.06
N HIS A 120 30.74 8.67 -2.09
CA HIS A 120 30.90 7.71 -3.18
C HIS A 120 30.34 6.32 -2.84
N LYS A 121 29.50 6.23 -1.79
CA LYS A 121 28.86 4.97 -1.35
C LYS A 121 27.41 5.25 -0.99
N LEU A 122 26.48 4.42 -1.46
CA LEU A 122 25.07 4.59 -1.14
C LEU A 122 24.80 4.40 0.37
N PRO A 123 23.85 5.12 0.97
CA PRO A 123 23.39 4.91 2.34
C PRO A 123 23.25 3.42 2.69
N GLY A 124 23.88 3.01 3.79
CA GLY A 124 23.90 1.62 4.25
C GLY A 124 25.10 0.78 3.80
N TRP A 125 25.89 1.22 2.81
CA TRP A 125 27.03 0.43 2.28
C TRP A 125 28.34 0.56 3.06
N ALA A 126 28.41 1.46 4.03
CA ALA A 126 29.59 1.69 4.86
C ALA A 126 29.20 2.03 6.31
N VAL A 127 30.14 1.84 7.23
CA VAL A 127 29.95 2.06 8.67
C VAL A 127 29.30 3.40 9.00
N ASP A 128 28.60 3.44 10.13
CA ASP A 128 27.81 4.60 10.58
C ASP A 128 26.76 5.06 9.56
N SER A 129 26.17 4.12 8.82
CA SER A 129 25.00 4.36 7.97
C SER A 129 24.05 3.18 7.88
N VAL A 130 22.80 3.51 7.58
CA VAL A 130 21.72 2.60 7.25
C VAL A 130 20.96 3.15 6.05
N GLY A 131 20.44 2.30 5.18
CA GLY A 131 19.66 2.74 4.03
C GLY A 131 18.69 1.67 3.56
N TYR A 132 17.53 2.12 3.09
CA TYR A 132 16.51 1.31 2.43
C TYR A 132 16.51 1.65 0.94
N HIS A 133 16.65 0.62 0.10
CA HIS A 133 16.90 0.75 -1.34
C HIS A 133 15.63 0.43 -2.14
N ALA A 134 15.30 1.27 -3.11
CA ALA A 134 14.05 1.23 -3.86
C ALA A 134 13.99 0.07 -4.86
N ASP A 135 15.10 -0.22 -5.54
CA ASP A 135 15.22 -1.21 -6.60
C ASP A 135 14.99 -2.64 -6.13
N ASP A 136 15.45 -2.96 -4.92
CA ASP A 136 15.43 -4.33 -4.38
C ASP A 136 14.64 -4.50 -3.08
N GLY A 137 14.21 -3.40 -2.46
CA GLY A 137 13.46 -3.42 -1.20
C GLY A 137 14.28 -3.88 0.01
N LYS A 138 15.61 -3.92 -0.10
CA LYS A 138 16.48 -4.39 0.97
C LYS A 138 16.93 -3.26 1.88
N LEU A 139 17.25 -3.65 3.11
CA LEU A 139 17.92 -2.81 4.09
C LEU A 139 19.43 -3.08 4.03
N TYR A 140 20.21 -2.02 3.93
CA TYR A 140 21.66 -2.04 4.00
C TYR A 140 22.10 -1.35 5.28
N LYS A 141 23.01 -1.98 6.02
CA LYS A 141 23.51 -1.44 7.29
C LYS A 141 25.01 -1.71 7.41
N ALA A 142 25.80 -0.64 7.34
CA ALA A 142 27.25 -0.66 7.41
C ALA A 142 28.03 -1.41 6.29
N TRP A 143 27.37 -2.14 5.40
CA TRP A 143 27.99 -3.04 4.41
C TRP A 143 27.13 -3.19 3.15
N PRO A 144 27.73 -3.43 1.96
CA PRO A 144 27.01 -3.55 0.68
C PRO A 144 26.36 -4.92 0.48
N ARG A 145 25.78 -5.50 1.54
CA ARG A 145 25.05 -6.77 1.51
C ARG A 145 23.71 -6.57 2.21
N GLY A 146 22.67 -6.37 1.41
CA GLY A 146 21.34 -6.07 1.91
C GLY A 146 20.63 -7.29 2.48
N THR A 147 19.73 -7.05 3.43
CA THR A 147 18.78 -8.04 3.95
C THR A 147 17.38 -7.72 3.46
N VAL A 148 16.57 -8.74 3.17
CA VAL A 148 15.15 -8.56 2.85
C VAL A 148 14.49 -7.76 3.97
N PHE A 149 13.76 -6.71 3.61
CA PHE A 149 13.23 -5.77 4.60
C PHE A 149 11.85 -5.24 4.23
N GLY A 150 11.68 -4.73 3.01
CA GLY A 150 10.42 -4.16 2.54
C GLY A 150 10.13 -4.48 1.07
N PRO A 151 8.99 -3.99 0.56
CA PRO A 151 8.69 -4.07 -0.87
C PRO A 151 9.66 -3.20 -1.68
N ARG A 152 9.67 -3.34 -3.00
CA ARG A 152 10.35 -2.38 -3.89
C ARG A 152 9.56 -1.07 -3.99
N CYS A 153 10.22 0.02 -4.34
CA CYS A 153 9.59 1.32 -4.59
C CYS A 153 9.70 1.70 -6.07
N GLY A 154 8.70 2.44 -6.58
CA GLY A 154 8.56 2.87 -7.96
C GLY A 154 8.38 4.38 -8.11
N GLY A 155 8.37 4.88 -9.34
CA GLY A 155 8.01 6.28 -9.62
C GLY A 155 6.65 6.64 -9.02
N GLY A 156 6.60 7.73 -8.25
CA GLY A 156 5.44 8.20 -7.50
C GLY A 156 5.34 7.69 -6.05
N ASP A 157 6.10 6.65 -5.67
CA ASP A 157 6.13 6.20 -4.27
C ASP A 157 6.87 7.21 -3.39
N ARG A 158 6.45 7.28 -2.12
CA ARG A 158 7.10 8.05 -1.05
C ARG A 158 7.83 7.11 -0.11
N MET A 159 9.13 7.30 0.04
CA MET A 159 9.95 6.57 1.00
C MET A 159 10.26 7.48 2.18
N GLY A 160 10.08 7.00 3.40
CA GLY A 160 10.42 7.75 4.60
C GLY A 160 11.44 7.05 5.48
N CYS A 161 12.12 7.83 6.29
CA CYS A 161 13.08 7.35 7.28
C CYS A 161 13.02 8.22 8.53
N GLY A 162 13.00 7.59 9.70
CA GLY A 162 12.93 8.31 10.97
C GLY A 162 13.50 7.55 12.15
N VAL A 163 13.43 8.17 13.33
CA VAL A 163 13.92 7.63 14.61
C VAL A 163 12.84 7.68 15.67
N LYS A 164 12.56 6.53 16.31
CA LYS A 164 11.59 6.45 17.42
C LYS A 164 12.25 6.72 18.77
N TYR A 165 12.39 8.00 19.14
CA TYR A 165 13.05 8.37 20.41
C TYR A 165 12.30 7.88 21.65
N GLU A 166 10.98 7.69 21.59
CA GLU A 166 10.18 7.24 22.74
C GLU A 166 10.45 5.78 23.12
N GLN A 167 10.86 4.95 22.16
CA GLN A 167 11.12 3.52 22.37
C GLN A 167 12.47 3.24 23.06
N LEU A 168 13.22 4.28 23.41
CA LEU A 168 14.45 4.18 24.20
C LEU A 168 14.09 3.85 25.66
N SER A 169 14.08 2.57 26.00
CA SER A 169 13.86 2.11 27.37
C SER A 169 14.95 2.63 28.32
N PRO A 170 14.65 2.93 29.60
CA PRO A 170 15.66 3.27 30.60
C PRO A 170 16.54 2.04 30.90
N GLY A 171 17.55 1.83 30.05
CA GLY A 171 18.41 0.63 30.04
C GLY A 171 18.93 0.25 28.64
N SER A 172 18.42 0.85 27.56
CA SER A 172 18.97 0.66 26.21
C SER A 172 20.38 1.24 26.10
N ASP A 173 21.21 0.64 25.25
CA ASP A 173 22.54 1.17 24.94
C ASP A 173 22.42 2.64 24.49
N PRO A 174 22.98 3.61 25.23
CA PRO A 174 22.85 5.03 24.92
C PRO A 174 23.50 5.41 23.58
N SER A 175 24.25 4.49 22.97
CA SER A 175 24.87 4.66 21.67
C SER A 175 24.04 4.13 20.50
N SER A 176 22.80 3.65 20.72
CA SER A 176 21.94 3.14 19.65
C SER A 176 20.52 3.69 19.69
N VAL A 177 19.91 3.86 18.52
CA VAL A 177 18.52 4.34 18.36
C VAL A 177 17.74 3.45 17.40
N PRO A 178 16.42 3.28 17.61
CA PRO A 178 15.54 2.58 16.68
C PRO A 178 15.27 3.47 15.46
N VAL A 179 15.83 3.09 14.31
CA VAL A 179 15.55 3.72 13.01
C VAL A 179 14.47 2.93 12.31
N PHE A 180 13.45 3.61 11.81
CA PHE A 180 12.38 3.00 11.04
C PHE A 180 12.33 3.57 9.62
N PHE A 181 11.69 2.83 8.73
CA PHE A 181 11.46 3.24 7.36
C PHE A 181 9.98 3.09 7.01
N THR A 182 9.52 3.91 6.08
CA THR A 182 8.14 3.88 5.60
C THR A 182 8.09 3.82 4.08
N LYS A 183 6.98 3.28 3.57
CA LYS A 183 6.56 3.44 2.18
C LYS A 183 5.14 3.96 2.18
N ASN A 184 4.88 5.05 1.46
CA ASN A 184 3.58 5.69 1.31
C ASN A 184 2.90 5.95 2.67
N GLY A 185 3.67 6.42 3.65
CA GLY A 185 3.19 6.72 5.00
C GLY A 185 3.03 5.50 5.92
N LYS A 186 3.26 4.28 5.44
CA LYS A 186 3.20 3.04 6.24
C LYS A 186 4.59 2.58 6.67
N GLU A 187 4.77 2.30 7.96
CA GLU A 187 5.99 1.70 8.48
C GLU A 187 6.24 0.29 7.93
N ILE A 188 7.44 0.09 7.39
CA ILE A 188 7.92 -1.21 6.88
C ILE A 188 8.55 -2.02 8.01
N GLY A 189 9.34 -1.37 8.86
CA GLY A 189 10.05 -2.01 9.95
C GLY A 189 11.03 -1.10 10.65
N VAL A 190 11.62 -1.62 11.73
CA VAL A 190 12.54 -0.91 12.62
C VAL A 190 13.87 -1.67 12.75
N VAL A 191 14.98 -0.95 12.81
CA VAL A 191 16.32 -1.48 13.02
C VAL A 191 17.10 -0.62 14.02
N MET A 192 17.81 -1.26 14.95
CA MET A 192 18.69 -0.54 15.88
C MET A 192 19.95 -0.07 15.15
N VAL A 193 20.28 1.22 15.24
CA VAL A 193 21.44 1.82 14.58
C VAL A 193 22.31 2.55 15.59
N HIS A 194 23.62 2.37 15.49
CA HIS A 194 24.57 3.07 16.35
C HIS A 194 24.64 4.56 15.95
N VAL A 195 24.54 5.44 16.94
CA VAL A 195 24.60 6.89 16.76
C VAL A 195 26.06 7.33 16.75
N ALA A 196 26.54 7.73 15.57
CA ALA A 196 27.86 8.32 15.42
C ALA A 196 27.98 9.64 16.19
N ARG A 197 29.21 10.03 16.53
CA ARG A 197 29.47 11.34 17.15
C ARG A 197 28.96 12.47 16.25
N GLY A 198 28.11 13.32 16.80
CA GLY A 198 27.46 14.40 16.06
C GLY A 198 26.06 14.07 15.55
N GLY A 199 25.58 12.84 15.74
CA GLY A 199 24.23 12.42 15.36
C GLY A 199 24.15 11.72 14.00
N LEU A 200 22.93 11.38 13.63
CA LEU A 200 22.57 10.76 12.35
C LEU A 200 21.90 11.80 11.46
N PHE A 201 22.35 11.91 10.22
CA PHE A 201 21.90 12.91 9.24
C PHE A 201 21.07 12.25 8.14
N PRO A 202 19.99 12.89 7.66
CA PRO A 202 19.27 12.46 6.47
C PRO A 202 20.23 12.25 5.30
N CYS A 203 20.15 11.08 4.67
CA CYS A 203 21.02 10.68 3.58
C CYS A 203 20.19 10.11 2.43
N VAL A 204 20.45 10.59 1.21
CA VAL A 204 19.79 10.13 -0.02
C VAL A 204 20.86 9.72 -1.03
N GLY A 205 20.69 8.58 -1.68
CA GLY A 205 21.59 8.10 -2.73
C GLY A 205 20.85 7.91 -4.05
N LEU A 206 21.49 8.30 -5.15
CA LEU A 206 21.04 8.14 -6.54
C LEU A 206 22.19 7.50 -7.33
N ALA A 207 21.91 6.64 -8.30
CA ALA A 207 22.96 5.83 -8.94
C ALA A 207 22.87 5.77 -10.47
N ALA A 208 21.79 6.26 -11.08
CA ALA A 208 21.60 6.21 -12.51
C ALA A 208 21.21 7.55 -13.12
N ALA A 209 21.62 7.71 -14.38
CA ALA A 209 21.10 8.71 -15.30
C ALA A 209 19.56 8.72 -15.25
N GLY A 210 18.99 9.91 -15.06
CA GLY A 210 17.55 10.13 -14.91
C GLY A 210 17.00 9.98 -13.49
N ASP A 211 17.75 9.46 -12.51
CA ASP A 211 17.26 9.37 -11.13
C ASP A 211 16.94 10.77 -10.58
N ALA A 212 15.71 10.95 -10.11
CA ALA A 212 15.25 12.21 -9.52
C ALA A 212 14.26 11.98 -8.39
N VAL A 213 14.43 12.70 -7.29
CA VAL A 213 13.54 12.65 -6.12
C VAL A 213 13.24 14.04 -5.58
N ARG A 214 12.09 14.20 -4.94
CA ARG A 214 11.77 15.39 -4.14
C ARG A 214 11.96 15.09 -2.66
N ILE A 215 12.83 15.82 -1.98
CA ILE A 215 13.07 15.66 -0.54
C ILE A 215 12.13 16.54 0.27
N VAL A 216 11.48 15.95 1.27
CA VAL A 216 10.66 16.65 2.26
C VAL A 216 11.35 16.50 3.62
N PRO A 217 12.23 17.45 3.98
CA PRO A 217 13.00 17.36 5.22
C PRO A 217 12.14 17.77 6.43
N GLN A 218 12.61 17.42 7.63
CA GLN A 218 12.12 17.96 8.90
C GLN A 218 10.62 17.71 9.18
N LEU A 219 10.17 16.48 8.95
CA LEU A 219 8.83 16.04 9.37
C LEU A 219 8.87 15.52 10.81
N ILE A 220 7.69 15.52 11.43
CA ILE A 220 7.46 14.91 12.74
C ILE A 220 6.65 13.64 12.53
N TRP A 221 7.22 12.50 12.94
CA TRP A 221 6.47 11.28 13.12
C TRP A 221 5.88 11.28 14.53
N PRO A 222 4.54 11.34 14.66
CA PRO A 222 3.91 11.41 15.96
C PRO A 222 4.14 10.12 16.76
N PRO A 223 4.15 10.19 18.11
CA PRO A 223 4.27 9.02 18.97
C PRO A 223 3.19 7.99 18.69
N ASP A 224 3.47 6.71 18.99
CA ASP A 224 2.55 5.59 18.75
C ASP A 224 1.13 5.81 19.37
N GLU A 225 1.01 6.64 20.43
CA GLU A 225 -0.28 7.04 21.03
C GLU A 225 -1.06 8.10 20.24
N ASP A 226 -0.38 8.99 19.50
CA ASP A 226 -0.98 10.02 18.64
C ASP A 226 -1.23 9.52 17.20
N THR A 227 -0.54 8.45 16.76
CA THR A 227 -0.82 7.77 15.49
C THR A 227 -2.21 7.13 15.44
N HIS A 228 -2.88 6.93 16.57
CA HIS A 228 -4.26 6.45 16.60
C HIS A 228 -5.32 7.51 16.23
N MET A 229 -4.89 8.76 15.97
CA MET A 229 -5.72 9.82 15.38
C MET A 229 -5.22 10.24 13.98
N SER A 230 -4.51 9.36 13.29
CA SER A 230 -4.13 9.56 11.90
C SER A 230 -5.35 9.38 10.99
N VAL A 231 -5.49 10.26 9.99
CA VAL A 231 -6.50 10.12 8.96
C VAL A 231 -6.17 8.85 8.21
N ASP A 232 -6.91 7.76 8.45
CA ASP A 232 -6.74 6.47 7.78
C ASP A 232 -6.55 6.69 6.28
N SER A 233 -5.30 6.62 5.80
CA SER A 233 -5.06 6.33 4.41
C SER A 233 -5.57 4.91 4.23
N MET A 234 -6.83 4.75 3.81
CA MET A 234 -7.54 3.46 3.69
C MET A 234 -6.83 2.42 2.79
N GLU A 235 -5.59 2.70 2.35
CA GLU A 235 -4.69 1.82 1.61
C GLU A 235 -4.45 0.51 2.35
N GLU A 236 -4.38 0.54 3.69
CA GLU A 236 -4.23 -0.69 4.49
C GLU A 236 -5.47 -1.60 4.47
N GLU A 237 -6.63 -1.09 4.06
CA GLU A 237 -7.86 -1.87 3.94
C GLU A 237 -7.92 -2.67 2.64
N TRP A 238 -7.06 -2.38 1.65
CA TRP A 238 -7.03 -3.05 0.35
C TRP A 238 -5.91 -4.09 0.29
N LEU A 239 -6.25 -5.35 -0.03
CA LEU A 239 -5.27 -6.40 -0.31
C LEU A 239 -4.55 -6.16 -1.63
N ARG A 240 -5.34 -5.75 -2.64
CA ARG A 240 -4.92 -5.69 -4.05
C ARG A 240 -5.59 -4.51 -4.73
N LEU A 241 -4.77 -3.70 -5.39
CA LEU A 241 -5.19 -2.71 -6.36
C LEU A 241 -4.54 -3.06 -7.70
N HIS A 242 -5.34 -3.12 -8.76
CA HIS A 242 -4.87 -3.30 -10.14
C HIS A 242 -5.55 -2.26 -11.00
N ASP A 243 -4.80 -1.43 -11.71
CA ASP A 243 -5.31 -0.34 -12.56
C ASP A 243 -6.31 0.60 -11.84
N ILE A 244 -6.23 0.64 -10.50
CA ILE A 244 -6.96 1.53 -9.60
C ILE A 244 -5.96 2.33 -8.81
N ARG A 245 -6.18 3.64 -8.71
CA ARG A 245 -5.46 4.54 -7.82
C ARG A 245 -6.35 4.87 -6.63
N LEU A 246 -5.75 4.85 -5.44
CA LEU A 246 -6.42 5.25 -4.21
C LEU A 246 -6.01 6.69 -3.85
N ASN A 247 -6.98 7.49 -3.45
CA ASN A 247 -6.76 8.83 -2.89
C ASN A 247 -7.74 9.06 -1.71
N GLY A 248 -7.29 8.74 -0.50
CA GLY A 248 -8.17 8.69 0.67
C GLY A 248 -9.26 7.62 0.50
N GLN A 249 -10.53 8.02 0.52
CA GLN A 249 -11.67 7.12 0.25
C GLN A 249 -12.02 7.00 -1.24
N MET A 250 -11.32 7.70 -2.12
CA MET A 250 -11.60 7.71 -3.55
C MET A 250 -10.82 6.60 -4.25
N LEU A 251 -11.52 5.73 -4.98
CA LEU A 251 -10.93 4.86 -5.97
C LEU A 251 -11.12 5.47 -7.36
N GLU A 252 -10.03 5.55 -8.12
CA GLU A 252 -10.01 6.10 -9.47
C GLU A 252 -9.48 5.08 -10.47
N TYR A 253 -10.22 4.84 -11.55
CA TYR A 253 -9.77 3.96 -12.62
C TYR A 253 -8.62 4.61 -13.40
N CYS A 254 -7.50 3.89 -13.51
CA CYS A 254 -6.28 4.31 -14.19
C CYS A 254 -5.87 3.38 -15.35
N GLY A 255 -6.70 2.39 -15.69
CA GLY A 255 -6.47 1.48 -16.81
C GLY A 255 -6.80 2.09 -18.18
N ARG A 256 -6.68 1.27 -19.23
CA ARG A 256 -6.84 1.72 -20.63
C ARG A 256 -8.30 1.83 -21.08
N GLY A 257 -9.18 1.00 -20.54
CA GLY A 257 -10.61 0.93 -20.86
C GLY A 257 -10.92 0.63 -22.33
N LYS A 258 -10.11 -0.20 -23.00
CA LYS A 258 -10.27 -0.51 -24.44
C LYS A 258 -10.86 -1.89 -24.71
N SER A 259 -10.66 -2.84 -23.80
CA SER A 259 -11.09 -4.22 -23.90
C SER A 259 -11.77 -4.69 -22.61
N LEU A 260 -12.47 -5.83 -22.68
CA LEU A 260 -13.09 -6.48 -21.50
C LEU A 260 -12.07 -6.99 -20.47
N LEU A 261 -10.78 -6.98 -20.81
CA LEU A 261 -9.67 -7.32 -19.91
C LEU A 261 -9.04 -6.10 -19.24
N ASP A 262 -9.33 -4.88 -19.72
CA ASP A 262 -8.84 -3.64 -19.11
C ASP A 262 -9.69 -3.27 -17.87
N VAL A 263 -9.79 -4.20 -16.92
CA VAL A 263 -10.57 -4.01 -15.69
C VAL A 263 -9.63 -3.65 -14.55
N GLY A 264 -9.95 -2.56 -13.86
CA GLY A 264 -9.32 -2.21 -12.61
C GLY A 264 -10.05 -2.86 -11.45
N LEU A 265 -9.33 -3.52 -10.55
CA LEU A 265 -9.88 -4.22 -9.39
C LEU A 265 -9.29 -3.65 -8.10
N ALA A 266 -10.16 -3.38 -7.14
CA ALA A 266 -9.83 -3.15 -5.76
C ALA A 266 -10.47 -4.23 -4.89
N GLN A 267 -9.67 -5.01 -4.17
CA GLN A 267 -10.13 -6.06 -3.26
C GLN A 267 -9.64 -5.77 -1.85
N ALA A 268 -10.54 -5.82 -0.87
CA ALA A 268 -10.20 -5.56 0.53
C ALA A 268 -9.32 -6.66 1.13
N ARG A 269 -8.57 -6.32 2.19
CA ARG A 269 -7.62 -7.19 2.91
C ARG A 269 -8.28 -8.22 3.80
N VAL A 270 -9.45 -7.90 4.35
CA VAL A 270 -10.14 -8.73 5.34
C VAL A 270 -11.47 -9.19 4.74
N PRO A 271 -11.84 -10.48 4.87
CA PRO A 271 -13.15 -10.94 4.44
C PRO A 271 -14.25 -10.34 5.33
N LEU A 272 -15.46 -10.25 4.79
CA LEU A 272 -16.62 -9.93 5.62
C LEU A 272 -16.83 -11.03 6.67
N ASN A 273 -17.18 -10.60 7.89
CA ASN A 273 -17.47 -11.47 9.02
C ASN A 273 -18.73 -10.98 9.75
N THR A 274 -19.15 -11.64 10.83
CA THR A 274 -20.39 -11.31 11.55
C THR A 274 -20.41 -9.92 12.19
N THR A 275 -19.25 -9.28 12.38
CA THR A 275 -19.13 -7.92 12.95
C THR A 275 -18.96 -6.85 11.88
N CYS A 276 -18.34 -7.20 10.75
CA CYS A 276 -18.17 -6.34 9.57
C CYS A 276 -18.73 -7.08 8.35
N HIS A 277 -20.04 -6.97 8.12
CA HIS A 277 -20.78 -7.78 7.15
C HIS A 277 -21.39 -6.98 5.99
N TYR A 278 -21.14 -5.67 5.92
CA TYR A 278 -21.72 -4.77 4.92
C TYR A 278 -20.76 -3.61 4.61
N PHE A 279 -20.70 -3.22 3.35
CA PHE A 279 -19.93 -2.06 2.88
C PHE A 279 -20.66 -1.35 1.74
N GLU A 280 -20.28 -0.10 1.49
CA GLU A 280 -20.92 0.73 0.47
C GLU A 280 -19.91 1.54 -0.36
N MET A 281 -20.34 1.97 -1.53
CA MET A 281 -19.66 2.97 -2.33
C MET A 281 -20.62 3.94 -3.00
N GLU A 282 -20.21 5.19 -3.13
CA GLU A 282 -20.90 6.23 -3.90
C GLU A 282 -20.25 6.36 -5.28
N ILE A 283 -21.07 6.35 -6.34
CA ILE A 283 -20.61 6.66 -7.70
C ILE A 283 -20.37 8.17 -7.81
N VAL A 284 -19.13 8.61 -7.72
CA VAL A 284 -18.76 10.03 -7.83
C VAL A 284 -18.70 10.47 -9.30
N ASP A 285 -18.15 9.61 -10.15
CA ASP A 285 -18.10 9.82 -11.59
C ASP A 285 -18.29 8.47 -12.32
N PRO A 286 -19.38 8.26 -13.08
CA PRO A 286 -19.58 7.03 -13.83
C PRO A 286 -18.65 6.93 -15.05
N GLY A 287 -17.81 7.93 -15.32
CA GLY A 287 -16.93 7.94 -16.48
C GLY A 287 -17.70 7.84 -17.80
N ARG A 288 -17.10 7.19 -18.80
CA ARG A 288 -17.70 7.09 -20.14
C ARG A 288 -18.80 6.03 -20.25
N SER A 289 -18.65 4.90 -19.56
CA SER A 289 -19.54 3.74 -19.72
C SER A 289 -20.27 3.31 -18.45
N GLY A 290 -19.77 3.65 -17.26
CA GLY A 290 -20.36 3.24 -15.99
C GLY A 290 -20.17 1.76 -15.65
N TYR A 291 -19.11 1.13 -16.17
CA TYR A 291 -18.69 -0.25 -15.89
C TYR A 291 -18.12 -0.38 -14.47
N ILE A 292 -18.94 -0.02 -13.49
CA ILE A 292 -18.64 0.01 -12.07
C ILE A 292 -19.38 -1.16 -11.41
N THR A 293 -18.68 -1.91 -10.56
CA THR A 293 -19.28 -3.07 -9.89
C THR A 293 -18.97 -3.08 -8.41
N ILE A 294 -19.96 -3.49 -7.61
CA ILE A 294 -19.78 -3.80 -6.18
C ILE A 294 -20.02 -5.28 -5.96
N GLY A 295 -19.17 -5.95 -5.20
CA GLY A 295 -19.35 -7.36 -4.94
C GLY A 295 -18.39 -7.97 -3.95
N LEU A 296 -18.38 -9.30 -3.96
CA LEU A 296 -17.59 -10.14 -3.10
C LEU A 296 -16.83 -11.15 -3.94
N THR A 297 -15.56 -11.36 -3.63
CA THR A 297 -14.69 -12.32 -4.31
C THR A 297 -13.97 -13.23 -3.34
N LYS A 298 -13.52 -14.41 -3.80
CA LYS A 298 -12.52 -15.22 -3.09
C LYS A 298 -11.18 -14.48 -3.05
N LYS A 299 -10.31 -14.81 -2.09
CA LYS A 299 -8.99 -14.16 -1.90
C LYS A 299 -8.19 -14.02 -3.20
N GLU A 300 -7.98 -15.13 -3.92
CA GLU A 300 -7.23 -15.13 -5.19
C GLU A 300 -8.15 -14.96 -6.40
N TYR A 301 -8.73 -13.76 -6.56
CA TYR A 301 -9.56 -13.42 -7.71
C TYR A 301 -8.74 -12.88 -8.89
N PRO A 302 -9.08 -13.20 -10.16
CA PRO A 302 -8.39 -12.65 -11.32
C PRO A 302 -8.50 -11.12 -11.38
N LYS A 303 -7.35 -10.43 -11.35
CA LYS A 303 -7.28 -8.96 -11.24
C LYS A 303 -7.87 -8.20 -12.43
N TYR A 304 -7.88 -8.82 -13.61
CA TYR A 304 -8.32 -8.25 -14.90
C TYR A 304 -9.76 -8.62 -15.26
N ARG A 305 -10.59 -9.00 -14.27
CA ARG A 305 -11.99 -9.35 -14.48
C ARG A 305 -12.90 -8.69 -13.46
N HIS A 306 -14.13 -8.36 -13.88
CA HIS A 306 -15.14 -7.83 -12.96
C HIS A 306 -15.54 -8.91 -11.95
N PRO A 307 -15.74 -8.57 -10.66
CA PRO A 307 -16.43 -9.42 -9.70
C PRO A 307 -17.74 -9.99 -10.26
N GLY A 308 -18.03 -11.24 -9.92
CA GLY A 308 -19.21 -11.97 -10.40
C GLY A 308 -19.00 -12.76 -11.69
N TRP A 309 -17.92 -12.53 -12.46
CA TRP A 309 -17.68 -13.25 -13.72
C TRP A 309 -16.94 -14.58 -13.56
N ASN A 310 -16.19 -14.77 -12.47
CA ASN A 310 -15.44 -16.00 -12.19
C ASN A 310 -15.90 -16.68 -10.90
N ARG A 311 -15.81 -18.03 -10.85
CA ARG A 311 -16.25 -18.85 -9.69
C ARG A 311 -15.72 -18.32 -8.35
N GLY A 312 -16.54 -18.45 -7.31
CA GLY A 312 -16.23 -17.92 -5.98
C GLY A 312 -16.38 -16.40 -5.90
N SER A 313 -17.26 -15.80 -6.70
CA SER A 313 -17.59 -14.37 -6.62
C SER A 313 -19.06 -14.09 -6.92
N ILE A 314 -19.54 -12.95 -6.43
CA ILE A 314 -20.86 -12.41 -6.71
C ILE A 314 -20.80 -10.89 -6.74
N ALA A 315 -21.46 -10.26 -7.71
CA ALA A 315 -21.46 -8.80 -7.81
C ALA A 315 -22.70 -8.24 -8.49
N TYR A 316 -23.02 -7.00 -8.13
CA TYR A 316 -24.04 -6.17 -8.76
C TYR A 316 -23.37 -5.10 -9.62
N HIS A 317 -23.79 -5.03 -10.88
CA HIS A 317 -23.18 -4.18 -11.91
C HIS A 317 -24.04 -2.93 -12.13
N ALA A 318 -23.40 -1.76 -12.07
CA ALA A 318 -24.07 -0.46 -12.08
C ALA A 318 -24.69 -0.11 -13.45
N ASP A 319 -24.01 -0.51 -14.53
CA ASP A 319 -24.34 -0.16 -15.91
C ASP A 319 -25.63 -0.81 -16.40
N ASP A 320 -25.91 -2.05 -16.00
CA ASP A 320 -27.05 -2.84 -16.49
C ASP A 320 -28.05 -3.26 -15.40
N GLY A 321 -27.68 -3.14 -14.13
CA GLY A 321 -28.52 -3.53 -12.98
C GLY A 321 -28.62 -5.04 -12.78
N ARG A 322 -27.72 -5.84 -13.35
CA ARG A 322 -27.71 -7.29 -13.19
C ARG A 322 -26.81 -7.73 -12.04
N VAL A 323 -27.10 -8.93 -11.54
CA VAL A 323 -26.23 -9.64 -10.60
C VAL A 323 -25.58 -10.82 -11.31
N PHE A 324 -24.28 -10.97 -11.10
CA PHE A 324 -23.44 -12.03 -11.67
C PHE A 324 -22.92 -12.91 -10.53
N THR A 325 -22.95 -14.24 -10.72
CA THR A 325 -22.59 -15.23 -9.69
C THR A 325 -21.62 -16.26 -10.26
N GLY A 326 -20.35 -15.86 -10.35
CA GLY A 326 -19.24 -16.63 -10.89
C GLY A 326 -19.37 -17.10 -12.33
N LYS A 327 -20.12 -16.37 -13.15
CA LYS A 327 -20.35 -16.62 -14.59
C LYS A 327 -20.47 -15.29 -15.32
N SER A 328 -20.08 -15.24 -16.59
CA SER A 328 -20.21 -14.06 -17.47
C SER A 328 -21.64 -13.70 -17.86
N ILE A 329 -22.64 -14.53 -17.48
CA ILE A 329 -24.06 -14.30 -17.77
C ILE A 329 -24.76 -13.82 -16.49
N GLY A 330 -25.13 -12.54 -16.48
CA GLY A 330 -25.84 -11.92 -15.36
C GLY A 330 -27.35 -12.13 -15.40
N SER A 331 -27.97 -12.19 -14.22
CA SER A 331 -29.43 -12.25 -14.06
C SER A 331 -30.01 -10.87 -13.72
N LEU A 332 -31.22 -10.58 -14.21
CA LEU A 332 -31.95 -9.37 -13.82
C LEU A 332 -32.12 -9.34 -12.29
N PHE A 333 -31.81 -8.18 -11.70
CA PHE A 333 -31.76 -8.06 -10.25
C PHE A 333 -32.28 -6.71 -9.76
N GLY A 334 -31.75 -5.61 -10.29
CA GLY A 334 -32.06 -4.26 -9.86
C GLY A 334 -32.08 -3.25 -11.00
N PRO A 335 -32.37 -1.98 -10.68
CA PRO A 335 -32.23 -0.88 -11.63
C PRO A 335 -30.76 -0.60 -11.96
N ARG A 336 -30.48 0.25 -12.95
CA ARG A 336 -29.12 0.80 -13.17
C ARG A 336 -28.77 1.88 -12.15
N CYS A 337 -27.49 2.03 -11.84
CA CYS A 337 -26.96 3.06 -10.94
C CYS A 337 -26.26 4.18 -11.72
N HIS A 338 -26.30 5.39 -11.19
CA HIS A 338 -25.82 6.61 -11.82
C HIS A 338 -25.00 7.44 -10.82
N LYS A 339 -24.41 8.54 -11.30
CA LYS A 339 -23.71 9.51 -10.47
C LYS A 339 -24.55 9.91 -9.24
N GLY A 340 -23.95 9.82 -8.06
CA GLY A 340 -24.55 10.12 -6.77
C GLY A 340 -25.31 8.96 -6.12
N ASP A 341 -25.53 7.84 -6.82
CA ASP A 341 -26.09 6.64 -6.19
C ASP A 341 -25.07 5.99 -5.25
N ILE A 342 -25.55 5.57 -4.08
CA ILE A 342 -24.81 4.76 -3.11
C ILE A 342 -25.19 3.30 -3.32
N MET A 343 -24.24 2.47 -3.70
CA MET A 343 -24.40 1.02 -3.85
C MET A 343 -23.83 0.34 -2.61
N GLY A 344 -24.54 -0.63 -2.05
CA GLY A 344 -24.04 -1.42 -0.93
C GLY A 344 -24.09 -2.92 -1.17
N CYS A 345 -23.24 -3.65 -0.48
CA CYS A 345 -23.14 -5.10 -0.54
C CYS A 345 -22.85 -5.67 0.84
N GLY A 346 -23.53 -6.75 1.21
CA GLY A 346 -23.30 -7.41 2.49
C GLY A 346 -23.71 -8.87 2.52
N ILE A 347 -23.41 -9.52 3.64
CA ILE A 347 -23.68 -10.93 3.92
C ILE A 347 -24.63 -11.04 5.11
N ILE A 348 -25.70 -11.80 4.94
CA ILE A 348 -26.53 -12.30 6.04
C ILE A 348 -25.97 -13.68 6.39
N PHE A 349 -25.23 -13.73 7.50
CA PHE A 349 -24.71 -14.97 8.05
C PHE A 349 -25.83 -15.79 8.72
N PRO A 350 -25.85 -17.12 8.56
CA PRO A 350 -26.71 -18.01 9.35
C PRO A 350 -26.51 -17.81 10.85
N ARG A 351 -27.55 -18.07 11.65
CA ARG A 351 -27.49 -17.87 13.13
C ARG A 351 -26.46 -18.75 13.82
N ASP A 352 -26.18 -19.91 13.23
CA ASP A 352 -25.22 -20.92 13.65
C ASP A 352 -23.87 -20.76 12.95
N TYR A 353 -23.65 -19.67 12.21
CA TYR A 353 -22.35 -19.39 11.60
C TYR A 353 -21.29 -19.13 12.66
N VAL A 354 -20.24 -19.95 12.64
CA VAL A 354 -19.04 -19.76 13.45
C VAL A 354 -17.95 -19.15 12.58
N CYS A 355 -17.52 -17.94 12.94
CA CYS A 355 -16.40 -17.27 12.29
C CYS A 355 -15.09 -17.94 12.75
N ASN A 356 -14.58 -18.89 11.96
CA ASN A 356 -13.33 -19.59 12.27
C ASN A 356 -12.07 -18.74 12.01
N TYR A 357 -12.21 -17.50 11.55
CA TYR A 357 -11.08 -16.61 11.23
C TYR A 357 -10.53 -15.86 12.45
N ASP A 358 -11.29 -15.78 13.55
CA ASP A 358 -10.93 -15.00 14.74
C ASP A 358 -10.26 -15.83 15.86
N SER A 359 -10.01 -17.13 15.64
CA SER A 359 -9.58 -18.06 16.71
C SER A 359 -8.08 -18.39 16.77
N GLU A 360 -7.23 -17.77 15.97
CA GLU A 360 -5.77 -17.98 16.10
C GLU A 360 -5.04 -16.64 15.95
N GLY A 361 -4.50 -16.14 17.07
CA GLY A 361 -3.24 -15.40 17.08
C GLY A 361 -2.07 -16.32 16.73
N GLY A 362 -2.22 -17.09 15.64
CA GLY A 362 -1.22 -17.94 15.06
C GLY A 362 -0.64 -17.20 13.88
N SER A 363 0.66 -16.92 13.94
CA SER A 363 1.47 -16.77 12.75
C SER A 363 1.05 -17.84 11.75
N MET A 364 0.53 -17.41 10.61
CA MET A 364 0.48 -18.27 9.43
C MET A 364 1.95 -18.44 9.04
N GLU A 365 2.63 -19.38 9.71
CA GLU A 365 3.86 -19.95 9.20
C GLU A 365 3.50 -20.42 7.80
N GLU A 366 4.04 -19.75 6.79
CA GLU A 366 4.21 -20.37 5.49
C GLU A 366 4.86 -21.72 5.79
N GLU A 367 4.16 -22.82 5.50
CA GLU A 367 4.81 -24.12 5.36
C GLU A 367 5.87 -23.95 4.26
N SER A 368 7.07 -23.57 4.68
CA SER A 368 8.26 -23.66 3.86
C SER A 368 8.38 -25.12 3.47
N PRO A 369 8.48 -25.46 2.17
CA PRO A 369 8.86 -26.80 1.80
C PRO A 369 10.21 -27.10 2.46
N GLU A 370 10.24 -28.18 3.25
CA GLU A 370 11.44 -28.72 3.89
C GLU A 370 12.63 -28.69 2.91
N PRO A 371 13.83 -28.26 3.33
CA PRO A 371 14.98 -28.22 2.45
C PRO A 371 15.34 -29.65 2.04
N LEU A 372 15.17 -29.95 0.74
CA LEU A 372 15.68 -31.18 0.14
C LEU A 372 17.19 -31.23 0.36
N GLU A 373 17.64 -32.27 1.07
CA GLU A 373 19.07 -32.53 1.27
C GLU A 373 19.76 -32.70 -0.09
N CYS A 374 20.90 -32.04 -0.24
CA CYS A 374 21.79 -32.19 -1.39
C CYS A 374 22.29 -33.63 -1.47
N ASP A 375 21.69 -34.46 -2.33
CA ASP A 375 22.43 -35.54 -3.02
C ASP A 375 21.79 -36.08 -4.32
N ASP A 376 20.61 -35.63 -4.77
CA ASP A 376 19.97 -36.17 -6.00
C ASP A 376 20.00 -35.25 -7.24
N LEU A 377 20.75 -34.14 -7.22
CA LEU A 377 20.84 -33.20 -8.36
C LEU A 377 21.81 -33.62 -9.48
N LEU A 378 22.39 -34.83 -9.43
CA LEU A 378 23.36 -35.30 -10.42
C LEU A 378 22.79 -36.22 -11.52
N GLU A 379 21.59 -36.80 -11.37
CA GLU A 379 21.01 -37.67 -12.40
C GLU A 379 20.04 -36.96 -13.36
N HIS A 380 19.47 -35.80 -12.99
CA HIS A 380 18.54 -35.08 -13.88
C HIS A 380 19.23 -34.24 -14.97
N PHE A 381 20.54 -33.98 -14.85
CA PHE A 381 21.31 -33.18 -15.82
C PHE A 381 21.85 -33.96 -17.03
N LEU A 382 21.60 -35.27 -17.11
CA LEU A 382 22.13 -36.13 -18.19
C LEU A 382 21.09 -36.57 -19.24
N HIS A 383 19.83 -36.14 -19.17
CA HIS A 383 18.77 -36.57 -20.10
C HIS A 383 17.85 -35.45 -20.61
N TYR A 384 18.41 -34.35 -21.12
CA TYR A 384 17.65 -33.45 -22.00
C TYR A 384 18.41 -33.15 -23.30
N GLN A 385 17.92 -33.73 -24.39
CA GLN A 385 18.33 -33.40 -25.76
C GLN A 385 17.70 -32.07 -26.18
N GLN A 386 18.51 -31.16 -26.71
CA GLN A 386 18.06 -29.91 -27.34
C GLN A 386 17.44 -30.19 -28.72
N PRO A 387 16.32 -29.55 -29.09
CA PRO A 387 15.92 -29.43 -30.49
C PRO A 387 16.74 -28.34 -31.21
N ALA A 388 17.13 -28.65 -32.45
CA ALA A 388 17.96 -27.81 -33.31
C ALA A 388 17.22 -26.58 -33.86
N VAL A 389 17.94 -25.46 -33.96
CA VAL A 389 17.50 -24.19 -34.56
C VAL A 389 17.84 -24.20 -36.06
N PRO A 390 16.91 -23.89 -37.00
CA PRO A 390 17.27 -23.71 -38.41
C PRO A 390 17.75 -22.27 -38.70
N ALA A 391 18.79 -22.19 -39.53
CA ALA A 391 19.51 -20.98 -39.91
C ALA A 391 18.75 -20.06 -40.91
N LEU A 392 18.98 -18.76 -40.76
CA LEU A 392 18.60 -17.68 -41.68
C LEU A 392 19.41 -17.69 -42.98
N SER A 393 18.79 -17.26 -44.09
CA SER A 393 19.43 -16.51 -45.19
C SER A 393 18.39 -15.80 -46.09
N PRO A 394 18.76 -14.71 -46.79
CA PRO A 394 17.93 -13.52 -46.99
C PRO A 394 17.42 -13.33 -48.43
N LEU A 395 16.48 -12.38 -48.67
CA LEU A 395 16.33 -11.54 -49.89
C LEU A 395 15.15 -10.53 -49.75
N TYR A 396 15.40 -9.25 -50.05
CA TYR A 396 14.42 -8.15 -50.30
C TYR A 396 14.03 -8.13 -51.80
N PRO A 397 12.86 -7.62 -52.26
CA PRO A 397 12.60 -6.16 -52.35
C PRO A 397 11.13 -5.62 -52.32
N ASN A 398 11.00 -4.42 -51.73
CA ASN A 398 10.26 -3.18 -52.10
C ASN A 398 8.78 -3.09 -52.61
N ARG A 399 8.09 -2.10 -51.99
CA ARG A 399 7.06 -1.13 -52.47
C ARG A 399 5.61 -1.57 -52.76
N HIS A 400 4.63 -0.94 -52.09
CA HIS A 400 3.88 0.23 -52.61
C HIS A 400 2.85 0.83 -51.62
N HIS A 401 2.72 2.16 -51.67
CA HIS A 401 1.68 3.01 -51.05
C HIS A 401 0.24 2.67 -51.47
N ARG A 402 -0.75 2.93 -50.60
CA ARG A 402 -1.86 3.88 -50.88
C ARG A 402 -2.76 4.21 -49.68
N HIS A 403 -3.19 5.49 -49.69
CA HIS A 403 -4.16 6.20 -48.84
C HIS A 403 -5.59 5.63 -48.83
N HIS A 404 -6.37 5.82 -47.75
CA HIS A 404 -7.46 6.83 -47.69
C HIS A 404 -8.29 6.85 -46.38
N HIS A 405 -8.52 8.10 -45.93
CA HIS A 405 -9.69 8.75 -45.29
C HIS A 405 -10.60 8.12 -44.22
N HIS A 406 -10.75 8.95 -43.16
CA HIS A 406 -11.85 9.11 -42.19
C HIS A 406 -13.26 8.72 -42.63
N HIS A 407 -14.02 8.12 -41.70
CA HIS A 407 -15.34 8.63 -41.29
C HIS A 407 -15.71 8.22 -39.86
N HIS A 408 -16.26 9.19 -39.11
CA HIS A 408 -16.98 9.01 -37.85
C HIS A 408 -18.26 8.20 -38.08
N HIS A 409 -18.63 7.31 -37.15
CA HIS A 409 -19.99 7.21 -36.62
C HIS A 409 -20.06 6.31 -35.38
N ASN A 410 -20.76 6.81 -34.35
CA ASN A 410 -21.29 6.04 -33.22
C ASN A 410 -22.33 5.03 -33.74
N HIS A 411 -22.34 3.80 -33.21
CA HIS A 411 -23.55 3.14 -32.67
C HIS A 411 -23.26 1.69 -32.19
N ILE A 412 -23.68 1.42 -30.96
CA ILE A 412 -24.49 0.25 -30.53
C ILE A 412 -24.07 -1.11 -31.07
N PHE A 413 -23.49 -1.96 -30.21
CA PHE A 413 -23.43 -3.40 -30.44
C PHE A 413 -24.61 -4.09 -29.74
N THR A 414 -25.66 -4.33 -30.51
CA THR A 414 -26.47 -5.54 -30.41
C THR A 414 -25.73 -6.67 -31.13
N THR A 415 -25.88 -7.87 -30.59
CA THR A 415 -25.34 -9.13 -31.08
C THR A 415 -25.60 -9.37 -32.57
N ASP A 416 -24.57 -9.79 -33.30
CA ASP A 416 -24.65 -10.96 -34.18
C ASP A 416 -23.25 -11.51 -34.44
N SER A 417 -23.21 -12.83 -34.47
CA SER A 417 -22.10 -13.76 -34.64
C SER A 417 -21.33 -13.59 -35.94
N GLU A 418 -20.01 -13.77 -35.89
CA GLU A 418 -19.21 -14.55 -36.85
C GLU A 418 -17.78 -14.70 -36.30
N ASP A 419 -17.47 -15.94 -35.89
CA ASP A 419 -16.19 -16.64 -35.83
C ASP A 419 -14.88 -15.85 -35.66
N ASP A 420 -14.34 -15.86 -34.44
CA ASP A 420 -12.90 -15.93 -34.21
C ASP A 420 -12.67 -17.04 -33.16
N GLU A 421 -11.99 -18.10 -33.57
CA GLU A 421 -11.59 -19.26 -32.77
C GLU A 421 -10.51 -18.85 -31.76
N ASP A 422 -10.92 -18.50 -30.53
CA ASP A 422 -10.00 -18.42 -29.40
C ASP A 422 -10.04 -19.76 -28.64
N GLU A 423 -8.94 -20.51 -28.70
CA GLU A 423 -8.69 -21.72 -27.93
C GLU A 423 -8.73 -21.40 -26.42
N GLU A 424 -9.85 -21.70 -25.76
CA GLU A 424 -9.90 -21.74 -24.29
C GLU A 424 -9.20 -23.01 -23.80
N GLU A 425 -8.00 -22.87 -23.23
CA GLU A 425 -7.38 -23.94 -22.43
C GLU A 425 -8.26 -24.18 -21.18
N GLU A 426 -9.14 -25.18 -21.25
CA GLU A 426 -9.78 -25.77 -20.08
C GLU A 426 -8.71 -26.54 -19.29
N GLU A 427 -8.27 -26.01 -18.15
CA GLU A 427 -7.57 -26.82 -17.15
C GLU A 427 -8.57 -27.82 -16.55
N GLU A 428 -8.57 -29.05 -17.08
CA GLU A 428 -9.21 -30.21 -16.48
C GLU A 428 -8.36 -30.69 -15.29
N ASP A 429 -8.75 -30.31 -14.07
CA ASP A 429 -8.20 -30.92 -12.86
C ASP A 429 -8.72 -32.36 -12.72
N GLU A 430 -7.81 -33.32 -12.86
CA GLU A 430 -8.06 -34.77 -12.70
C GLU A 430 -8.66 -35.09 -11.31
N GLU A 431 -9.83 -35.72 -11.31
CA GLU A 431 -10.53 -36.22 -10.12
C GLU A 431 -9.83 -37.50 -9.61
N ASP A 432 -8.92 -37.35 -8.64
CA ASP A 432 -8.27 -38.50 -8.01
C ASP A 432 -9.25 -39.22 -7.06
N SER A 433 -9.70 -40.40 -7.51
CA SER A 433 -10.72 -41.22 -6.87
C SER A 433 -10.13 -42.12 -5.77
N LEU A 434 -10.21 -41.72 -4.49
CA LEU A 434 -9.99 -42.61 -3.35
C LEU A 434 -10.97 -42.37 -2.17
N GLU A 435 -11.82 -43.37 -1.95
CA GLU A 435 -12.58 -43.79 -0.73
C GLU A 435 -13.56 -42.82 0.01
N PRO A 436 -14.84 -43.21 0.25
CA PRO A 436 -15.88 -42.35 0.81
C PRO A 436 -15.90 -42.38 2.35
N SER A 437 -14.86 -41.87 3.01
CA SER A 437 -14.81 -41.84 4.49
C SER A 437 -14.13 -40.60 5.09
N ARG A 438 -14.55 -39.38 4.70
CA ARG A 438 -14.48 -38.13 5.50
C ARG A 438 -14.99 -36.95 4.67
N ARG A 439 -16.31 -36.88 4.44
CA ARG A 439 -16.95 -35.61 4.06
C ARG A 439 -17.00 -34.71 5.28
N GLN A 440 -15.92 -33.96 5.55
CA GLN A 440 -16.07 -32.71 6.30
C GLN A 440 -16.78 -31.72 5.38
N HIS A 441 -18.05 -31.41 5.67
CA HIS A 441 -18.83 -30.40 4.97
C HIS A 441 -18.20 -29.02 5.20
N LEU A 442 -17.31 -28.60 4.29
CA LEU A 442 -16.52 -27.36 4.41
C LEU A 442 -16.95 -26.26 3.41
N GLY A 443 -18.25 -26.03 3.28
CA GLY A 443 -18.80 -24.94 2.47
C GLY A 443 -20.19 -24.55 2.93
N GLY A 444 -20.29 -23.68 3.93
CA GLY A 444 -21.57 -23.12 4.35
C GLY A 444 -22.14 -22.21 3.25
N LYS A 445 -23.48 -22.23 3.07
CA LYS A 445 -24.15 -21.25 2.22
C LYS A 445 -24.45 -19.98 3.01
N VAL A 446 -24.30 -18.83 2.36
CA VAL A 446 -24.64 -17.52 2.92
C VAL A 446 -25.55 -16.76 1.98
N GLN A 447 -26.30 -15.78 2.50
CA GLN A 447 -27.11 -14.89 1.67
C GLN A 447 -26.38 -13.57 1.46
N VAL A 448 -25.99 -13.27 0.23
CA VAL A 448 -25.43 -11.98 -0.15
C VAL A 448 -26.56 -11.06 -0.61
N PHE A 449 -26.60 -9.84 -0.10
CA PHE A 449 -27.58 -8.84 -0.47
C PHE A 449 -26.92 -7.58 -1.01
N PHE A 450 -27.68 -6.83 -1.81
CA PHE A 450 -27.23 -5.55 -2.34
C PHE A 450 -28.26 -4.46 -2.04
N THR A 451 -27.77 -3.25 -1.85
CA THR A 451 -28.57 -2.05 -1.58
C THR A 451 -28.28 -0.96 -2.61
N ARG A 452 -29.25 -0.08 -2.82
CA ARG A 452 -29.07 1.20 -3.51
C ARG A 452 -29.72 2.29 -2.68
N ASN A 453 -28.97 3.35 -2.38
CA ASN A 453 -29.41 4.49 -1.57
C ASN A 453 -30.05 4.04 -0.24
N GLY A 454 -29.41 3.07 0.42
CA GLY A 454 -29.89 2.48 1.68
C GLY A 454 -31.05 1.50 1.56
N GLN A 455 -31.64 1.30 0.38
CA GLN A 455 -32.74 0.35 0.18
C GLN A 455 -32.23 -0.97 -0.39
N MET A 456 -32.61 -2.10 0.22
CA MET A 456 -32.29 -3.44 -0.31
C MET A 456 -32.96 -3.67 -1.66
N ILE A 457 -32.15 -3.99 -2.67
CA ILE A 457 -32.60 -4.33 -4.03
C ILE A 457 -32.98 -5.81 -4.09
N GLY A 458 -32.19 -6.66 -3.45
CA GLY A 458 -32.43 -8.09 -3.41
C GLY A 458 -31.32 -8.86 -2.71
N ARG A 459 -31.43 -10.19 -2.74
CA ARG A 459 -30.43 -11.12 -2.18
C ARG A 459 -30.28 -12.39 -3.02
N ARG A 460 -29.13 -13.03 -2.93
CA ARG A 460 -28.80 -14.33 -3.55
C ARG A 460 -28.13 -15.24 -2.53
N GLU A 461 -28.50 -16.51 -2.55
CA GLU A 461 -27.79 -17.54 -1.81
C GLU A 461 -26.58 -18.00 -2.62
N VAL A 462 -25.40 -18.02 -2.00
CA VAL A 462 -24.14 -18.43 -2.62
C VAL A 462 -23.34 -19.29 -1.65
N GLU A 463 -22.48 -20.15 -2.20
CA GLU A 463 -21.51 -20.93 -1.43
C GLU A 463 -20.38 -20.01 -0.96
N LEU A 464 -20.04 -20.09 0.33
CA LEU A 464 -18.94 -19.33 0.90
C LEU A 464 -17.59 -19.97 0.51
N PRO A 465 -16.69 -19.24 -0.18
CA PRO A 465 -15.37 -19.74 -0.52
C PRO A 465 -14.53 -20.03 0.73
N ARG A 466 -13.54 -20.93 0.58
CA ARG A 466 -12.46 -21.05 1.58
C ARG A 466 -11.76 -19.70 1.73
N GLY A 467 -11.53 -19.27 2.96
CA GLY A 467 -10.99 -17.94 3.26
C GLY A 467 -12.03 -16.83 3.35
N GLY A 468 -13.29 -17.09 3.00
CA GLY A 468 -14.39 -16.13 3.09
C GLY A 468 -14.53 -15.26 1.84
N PHE A 469 -15.43 -14.29 1.93
CA PHE A 469 -15.73 -13.35 0.85
C PHE A 469 -15.12 -11.98 1.16
N PHE A 470 -14.32 -11.46 0.24
CA PHE A 470 -13.63 -10.19 0.36
C PHE A 470 -14.40 -9.11 -0.38
N PRO A 471 -14.68 -7.96 0.26
CA PRO A 471 -15.21 -6.77 -0.41
C PRO A 471 -14.41 -6.44 -1.67
N SER A 472 -15.09 -6.24 -2.79
CA SER A 472 -14.45 -6.00 -4.07
C SER A 472 -15.22 -4.99 -4.88
N ILE A 473 -14.48 -4.07 -5.50
CA ILE A 473 -14.99 -3.05 -6.40
C ILE A 473 -14.17 -3.12 -7.67
N SER A 474 -14.82 -2.99 -8.82
CA SER A 474 -14.10 -2.86 -10.08
C SER A 474 -14.67 -1.75 -10.96
N MET A 475 -13.80 -1.24 -11.82
CA MET A 475 -14.06 -0.20 -12.81
C MET A 475 -13.44 -0.63 -14.14
N GLY A 476 -14.03 -0.23 -15.26
CA GLY A 476 -13.61 -0.65 -16.60
C GLY A 476 -13.62 0.46 -17.64
N SER A 477 -13.98 1.69 -17.27
CA SER A 477 -14.04 2.82 -18.19
C SER A 477 -13.26 4.03 -17.69
N ILE A 478 -12.70 4.78 -18.64
CA ILE A 478 -11.92 5.98 -18.39
C ILE A 478 -12.76 6.99 -17.59
N ASN A 479 -12.12 7.62 -16.60
CA ASN A 479 -12.68 8.62 -15.67
C ASN A 479 -13.69 8.08 -14.64
N GLU A 480 -13.85 6.76 -14.52
CA GLU A 480 -14.65 6.17 -13.44
C GLU A 480 -14.00 6.44 -12.08
N ARG A 481 -14.83 6.95 -11.15
CA ARG A 481 -14.42 7.28 -9.79
C ARG A 481 -15.54 6.97 -8.81
N VAL A 482 -15.16 6.33 -7.70
CA VAL A 482 -16.09 5.98 -6.62
C VAL A 482 -15.50 6.36 -5.27
N ARG A 483 -16.36 6.71 -4.31
CA ARG A 483 -15.98 6.91 -2.90
C ARG A 483 -16.42 5.69 -2.12
N VAL A 484 -15.52 5.06 -1.38
CA VAL A 484 -15.79 3.79 -0.70
C VAL A 484 -15.84 3.99 0.81
N ASN A 485 -16.77 3.28 1.45
CA ASN A 485 -16.86 3.16 2.89
C ASN A 485 -16.95 1.68 3.25
N LEU A 486 -15.86 1.10 3.76
CA LEU A 486 -15.80 -0.30 4.17
C LEU A 486 -16.43 -0.56 5.55
N ARG A 487 -16.76 0.48 6.31
CA ARG A 487 -17.38 0.39 7.64
C ARG A 487 -18.45 1.47 7.82
N PRO A 488 -19.55 1.42 7.06
CA PRO A 488 -20.62 2.39 7.22
C PRO A 488 -21.21 2.31 8.64
N LEU A 489 -21.45 3.47 9.25
CA LEU A 489 -21.99 3.61 10.61
C LEU A 489 -23.42 3.05 10.76
N THR A 490 -24.07 2.71 9.66
CA THR A 490 -25.42 2.13 9.60
C THR A 490 -25.31 0.63 9.30
N GLY A 491 -24.97 -0.14 10.34
CA GLY A 491 -25.23 -1.58 10.40
C GLY A 491 -26.63 -1.87 10.92
#